data_AF-A0AAN6PRD9-F1
#
_entry.id   AF-A0AAN6PRD9-F1
#
_cell.length_a   1.000
_cell.length_b   1.000
_cell.length_c   1.000
_cell.angle_alpha   90.00
_cell.angle_beta   90.00
_cell.angle_gamma   90.00
#
_symmetry.space_group_name_H-M   'P 1'
#
loop_
_entity.id
_entity.type
_entity.pdbx_description
1 polymer ?
#
loop_
_entity_poly.entity_id
_entity_poly.type
_entity_poly.pdbx_seq_one_letter_code
_entity_poly.pdbx_strand_id
1 'polypeptide(L)'
;LSKLIGGSSFTIPVMVASNGIGIKIRALVDTGADGYLFIDRKASRRIAEKLQLKRQATERKIPVTNFEGKEGRAIDTALAADLWTDGNVERKAPLLEIELGHGHEAILGRMWMERHEILIDVRHRRLVWPPDRKRDDAIERVIAVPYGTLFPRPPNPKHQADAERRDRALDLQAERQEAQ
;
A
#
# COMPACT_ATOMS: atom_id res chain seq x y z
N LEU A 1 -24.99 11.98 23.64
CA LEU A 1 -24.39 10.67 23.28
C LEU A 1 -23.99 10.59 21.81
N SER A 2 -24.83 11.01 20.84
CA SER A 2 -24.47 11.02 19.41
C SER A 2 -23.26 11.91 19.04
N LYS A 3 -22.90 12.90 19.87
CA LYS A 3 -21.66 13.69 19.73
C LYS A 3 -20.41 13.01 20.32
N LEU A 4 -20.58 11.89 21.03
CA LEU A 4 -19.51 11.13 21.69
C LEU A 4 -19.15 9.83 20.95
N ILE A 5 -19.95 9.45 19.94
CA ILE A 5 -19.74 8.27 19.10
C ILE A 5 -19.82 8.74 17.65
N GLY A 6 -18.72 8.61 16.91
CA GLY A 6 -18.61 9.05 15.52
C GLY A 6 -17.21 9.55 15.17
N GLY A 7 -17.04 10.02 13.93
CA GLY A 7 -15.76 10.48 13.38
C GLY A 7 -15.11 9.46 12.46
N SER A 8 -14.16 9.92 11.65
CA SER A 8 -13.40 9.07 10.74
C SER A 8 -12.24 8.39 11.47
N SER A 9 -12.00 7.11 11.19
CA SER A 9 -10.83 6.39 11.68
C SER A 9 -9.55 7.18 11.43
N PHE A 10 -8.61 7.16 12.37
CA PHE A 10 -7.35 7.86 12.22
C PHE A 10 -6.47 7.11 11.22
N THR A 11 -6.57 7.53 9.96
CA THR A 11 -5.75 7.03 8.87
C THR A 11 -4.81 8.11 8.37
N ILE A 12 -3.61 7.69 7.97
CA ILE A 12 -2.64 8.55 7.30
C ILE A 12 -2.26 7.98 5.93
N PRO A 13 -1.90 8.83 4.95
CA PRO A 13 -1.32 8.34 3.72
C PRO A 13 0.07 7.78 3.98
N VAL A 14 0.33 6.57 3.50
CA VAL A 14 1.67 5.99 3.44
C VAL A 14 1.93 5.53 2.00
N MET A 15 3.20 5.33 1.66
CA MET A 15 3.57 4.83 0.36
C MET A 15 4.48 3.61 0.49
N VAL A 16 4.06 2.49 -0.09
CA VAL A 16 4.86 1.28 -0.20
C VAL A 16 5.62 1.36 -1.51
N ALA A 17 6.94 1.32 -1.47
CA ALA A 17 7.79 1.57 -2.63
C ALA A 17 8.83 0.48 -2.84
N SER A 18 9.21 0.30 -4.11
CA SER A 18 10.34 -0.52 -4.52
C SER A 18 10.81 -0.08 -5.91
N ASN A 19 12.12 -0.09 -6.14
CA ASN A 19 12.73 0.16 -7.46
C ASN A 19 12.22 1.44 -8.14
N GLY A 20 12.05 2.54 -7.38
CA GLY A 20 11.62 3.83 -7.92
C GLY A 20 10.12 3.96 -8.23
N ILE A 21 9.30 2.96 -7.90
CA ILE A 21 7.83 3.03 -8.00
C ILE A 21 7.24 2.94 -6.60
N GLY A 22 6.26 3.79 -6.30
CA GLY A 22 5.60 3.82 -4.99
C GLY A 22 4.09 3.79 -5.12
N ILE A 23 3.42 2.94 -4.34
CA ILE A 23 1.97 2.85 -4.28
C ILE A 23 1.46 3.56 -3.03
N LYS A 24 0.67 4.61 -3.22
CA LYS A 24 0.03 5.33 -2.10
C LYS A 24 -1.19 4.58 -1.60
N ILE A 25 -1.16 4.20 -0.31
CA ILE A 25 -2.25 3.53 0.40
C ILE A 25 -2.61 4.31 1.68
N ARG A 26 -3.71 3.94 2.35
CA ARG A 26 -4.03 4.48 3.68
C ARG A 26 -3.77 3.44 4.76
N ALA A 27 -2.98 3.84 5.75
CA ALA A 27 -2.75 3.04 6.94
C ALA A 27 -3.58 3.57 8.10
N LEU A 28 -4.24 2.68 8.83
CA LEU A 28 -4.84 2.96 10.13
C LEU A 28 -3.73 3.08 11.18
N VAL A 29 -3.75 4.13 11.97
CA VAL A 29 -2.87 4.27 13.14
C VAL A 29 -3.59 3.61 14.31
N ASP A 30 -3.08 2.47 14.78
CA ASP A 30 -3.77 1.65 15.79
C ASP A 30 -2.84 1.22 16.92
N THR A 31 -2.97 1.87 18.08
CA THR A 31 -2.22 1.52 19.29
C THR A 31 -2.70 0.21 19.92
N GLY A 32 -3.89 -0.26 19.58
CA GLY A 32 -4.43 -1.54 20.04
C GLY A 32 -3.94 -2.73 19.21
N ALA A 33 -3.28 -2.50 18.07
CA ALA A 33 -2.69 -3.55 17.26
C ALA A 33 -1.28 -3.90 17.79
N ASP A 34 -1.15 -5.06 18.45
CA ASP A 34 0.07 -5.54 19.11
C ASP A 34 1.18 -6.07 18.17
N GLY A 35 1.27 -5.54 16.95
CA GLY A 35 2.35 -5.87 16.02
C GLY A 35 3.01 -4.65 15.42
N TYR A 36 3.82 -4.92 14.41
CA TYR A 36 4.65 -3.93 13.73
C TYR A 36 3.85 -3.21 12.63
N LEU A 37 3.95 -3.69 11.39
CA LEU A 37 3.18 -3.21 10.26
C LEU A 37 2.33 -4.36 9.75
N PHE A 38 1.06 -4.07 9.48
CA PHE A 38 0.15 -5.02 8.87
C PHE A 38 -0.35 -4.48 7.54
N ILE A 39 -0.60 -5.38 6.59
CA ILE A 39 -1.17 -5.07 5.30
C ILE A 39 -2.29 -6.06 4.97
N ASP A 40 -3.36 -5.55 4.38
CA ASP A 40 -4.43 -6.39 3.86
C ASP A 40 -3.86 -7.38 2.84
N ARG A 41 -4.21 -8.65 2.95
CA ARG A 41 -3.71 -9.71 2.06
C ARG A 41 -4.04 -9.46 0.58
N LYS A 42 -5.20 -8.87 0.25
CA LYS A 42 -5.55 -8.54 -1.14
C LYS A 42 -4.75 -7.33 -1.62
N ALA A 43 -4.59 -6.31 -0.78
CA ALA A 43 -3.74 -5.17 -1.09
C ALA A 43 -2.27 -5.59 -1.29
N SER A 44 -1.75 -6.43 -0.39
CA SER A 44 -0.40 -7.00 -0.46
C SER A 44 -0.15 -7.67 -1.81
N ARG A 45 -1.05 -8.57 -2.24
CA ARG A 45 -0.91 -9.26 -3.54
C ARG A 45 -0.78 -8.30 -4.71
N ARG A 46 -1.67 -7.29 -4.78
CA ARG A 46 -1.66 -6.30 -5.88
C ARG A 46 -0.42 -5.43 -5.86
N ILE A 47 0.00 -5.00 -4.67
CA ILE A 47 1.21 -4.19 -4.50
C ILE A 47 2.44 -5.01 -4.88
N ALA A 48 2.48 -6.28 -4.46
CA ALA A 48 3.56 -7.20 -4.78
C ALA A 48 3.68 -7.42 -6.29
N GLU A 49 2.56 -7.67 -6.97
CA GLU A 49 2.51 -7.81 -8.43
C GLU A 49 3.00 -6.53 -9.12
N LYS A 50 2.50 -5.36 -8.70
CA LYS A 50 2.84 -4.08 -9.32
C LYS A 50 4.29 -3.67 -9.13
N LEU A 51 4.82 -3.89 -7.92
CA LEU A 51 6.18 -3.53 -7.54
C LEU A 51 7.18 -4.67 -7.79
N GLN A 52 6.73 -5.81 -8.32
CA GLN A 52 7.53 -7.02 -8.55
C GLN A 52 8.23 -7.53 -7.27
N LEU A 53 7.56 -7.39 -6.13
CA LEU A 53 8.05 -7.84 -4.83
C LEU A 53 7.74 -9.33 -4.61
N LYS A 54 8.67 -10.01 -3.94
CA LYS A 54 8.43 -11.38 -3.47
C LYS A 54 7.67 -11.36 -2.15
N ARG A 55 6.58 -12.12 -2.09
CA ARG A 55 5.89 -12.47 -0.85
C ARG A 55 6.67 -13.58 -0.16
N GLN A 56 7.15 -13.32 1.06
CA GLN A 56 8.01 -14.23 1.82
C GLN A 56 7.18 -14.96 2.88
N ALA A 57 7.38 -16.27 3.00
CA ALA A 57 6.79 -17.02 4.11
C ALA A 57 7.44 -16.57 5.43
N THR A 58 6.65 -16.47 6.49
CA THR A 58 7.21 -16.29 7.83
C THR A 58 7.85 -17.59 8.31
N GLU A 59 8.89 -17.50 9.13
CA GLU A 59 9.56 -18.70 9.69
C GLU A 59 8.60 -19.58 10.49
N ARG A 60 7.62 -18.95 11.13
CA ARG A 60 6.56 -19.61 11.90
C ARG A 60 5.23 -18.92 11.62
N LYS A 61 4.14 -19.68 11.71
CA LYS A 61 2.79 -19.11 11.68
C LYS A 61 2.56 -18.34 12.97
N ILE A 62 2.19 -17.07 12.85
CA ILE A 62 1.92 -16.20 14.00
C ILE A 62 0.40 -16.17 14.19
N PRO A 63 -0.14 -16.70 15.30
CA PRO A 63 -1.57 -16.64 15.56
C PRO A 63 -2.02 -15.18 15.68
N VAL A 64 -3.22 -14.89 15.17
CA VAL A 64 -3.81 -13.56 15.23
C VAL A 64 -5.21 -13.68 15.83
N THR A 65 -5.51 -12.79 16.75
CA THR A 65 -6.85 -12.62 17.29
C THR A 65 -7.38 -11.28 16.81
N ASN A 66 -8.59 -11.26 16.27
CA ASN A 66 -9.21 -10.01 15.85
C ASN A 66 -9.74 -9.22 17.06
N PHE A 67 -10.26 -8.02 16.81
CA PHE A 67 -10.82 -7.17 17.86
C PHE A 67 -12.00 -7.82 18.62
N GLU A 68 -12.72 -8.77 18.02
CA GLU A 68 -13.82 -9.51 18.67
C GLU A 68 -13.32 -10.66 19.55
N GLY A 69 -12.00 -10.84 19.70
CA GLY A 69 -11.43 -11.96 20.44
C GLY A 69 -11.49 -13.30 19.68
N LYS A 70 -11.90 -13.29 18.41
CA LYS A 70 -11.96 -14.50 17.58
C LYS A 70 -10.62 -14.75 16.93
N GLU A 71 -10.24 -16.03 16.87
CA GLU A 71 -9.08 -16.45 16.09
C GLU A 71 -9.28 -16.10 14.62
N GLY A 72 -8.35 -15.31 14.11
CA GLY A 72 -8.21 -15.02 12.70
C GLY A 72 -7.27 -15.99 12.02
N ARG A 73 -7.13 -15.83 10.70
CA ARG A 73 -6.10 -16.54 9.95
C ARG A 73 -4.72 -16.13 10.46
N ALA A 74 -3.90 -17.12 10.84
CA ALA A 74 -2.52 -16.90 11.24
C ALA A 74 -1.70 -16.20 10.13
N ILE A 75 -0.78 -15.34 10.54
CA ILE A 75 0.17 -14.70 9.62
C ILE A 75 1.19 -15.75 9.21
N ASP A 76 1.23 -16.03 7.92
CA ASP A 76 2.11 -16.99 7.27
C ASP A 76 2.98 -16.33 6.19
N THR A 77 2.74 -15.06 5.89
CA THR A 77 3.35 -14.34 4.77
C THR A 77 3.61 -12.88 5.13
N ALA A 78 4.70 -12.31 4.60
CA ALA A 78 5.02 -10.89 4.70
C ALA A 78 5.59 -10.35 3.38
N LEU A 79 5.51 -9.03 3.21
CA LEU A 79 6.29 -8.28 2.21
C LEU A 79 7.44 -7.55 2.88
N ALA A 80 8.54 -7.37 2.15
CA ALA A 80 9.60 -6.44 2.51
C ALA A 80 9.68 -5.36 1.42
N ALA A 81 9.41 -4.11 1.79
CA ALA A 81 9.38 -2.98 0.87
C ALA A 81 9.79 -1.69 1.60
N ASP A 82 10.10 -0.64 0.86
CA ASP A 82 10.37 0.65 1.48
C ASP A 82 9.05 1.31 1.88
N LEU A 83 8.91 1.68 3.14
CA LEU A 83 7.73 2.36 3.65
C LEU A 83 8.02 3.85 3.83
N TRP A 84 7.28 4.69 3.10
CA TRP A 84 7.33 6.14 3.22
C TRP A 84 6.16 6.64 4.07
N THR A 85 6.47 7.34 5.16
CA THR A 85 5.50 7.88 6.11
C THR A 85 5.92 9.28 6.54
N ASP A 86 5.09 10.29 6.29
CA ASP A 86 5.35 11.70 6.64
C ASP A 86 6.74 12.23 6.23
N GLY A 87 7.24 11.78 5.08
CA GLY A 87 8.57 12.15 4.56
C GLY A 87 9.75 11.40 5.18
N ASN A 88 9.49 10.41 6.03
CA ASN A 88 10.49 9.45 6.52
C ASN A 88 10.42 8.16 5.71
N VAL A 89 11.55 7.47 5.59
CA VAL A 89 11.64 6.19 4.87
C VAL A 89 12.15 5.11 5.79
N GLU A 90 11.41 4.02 5.92
CA GLU A 90 11.92 2.79 6.50
C GLU A 90 12.24 1.81 5.36
N ARG A 91 13.52 1.53 5.15
CA ARG A 91 13.97 0.62 4.09
C ARG A 91 13.66 -0.83 4.46
N LYS A 92 13.14 -1.59 3.49
CA LYS A 92 12.78 -3.01 3.67
C LYS A 92 11.92 -3.28 4.92
N ALA A 93 10.99 -2.37 5.21
CA ALA A 93 10.01 -2.52 6.27
C ALA A 93 9.20 -3.82 6.08
N PRO A 94 9.06 -4.66 7.10
CA PRO A 94 8.28 -5.90 7.01
C PRO A 94 6.79 -5.60 7.17
N LEU A 95 5.99 -5.81 6.12
CA LEU A 95 4.54 -5.71 6.16
C LEU A 95 3.92 -7.10 6.31
N LEU A 96 3.38 -7.40 7.48
CA LEU A 96 2.76 -8.68 7.82
C LEU A 96 1.38 -8.80 7.17
N GLU A 97 1.11 -9.89 6.46
CA GLU A 97 -0.16 -10.07 5.76
C GLU A 97 -1.26 -10.60 6.66
N ILE A 98 -2.32 -9.82 6.81
CA ILE A 98 -3.54 -10.20 7.52
C ILE A 98 -4.77 -9.95 6.67
N GLU A 99 -5.91 -10.48 7.08
CA GLU A 99 -7.20 -10.15 6.48
C GLU A 99 -7.75 -8.92 7.18
N LEU A 100 -7.57 -7.75 6.55
CA LEU A 100 -8.19 -6.53 7.04
C LEU A 100 -9.63 -6.48 6.56
N GLY A 101 -10.53 -6.05 7.44
CA GLY A 101 -11.93 -5.80 7.09
C GLY A 101 -12.07 -4.59 6.14
N HIS A 102 -13.23 -3.94 6.17
CA HIS A 102 -13.47 -2.80 5.30
C HIS A 102 -12.82 -1.51 5.82
N GLY A 103 -12.13 -0.75 4.95
CA GLY A 103 -11.88 0.69 5.12
C GLY A 103 -10.43 1.18 5.14
N HIS A 104 -9.43 0.29 5.18
CA HIS A 104 -8.01 0.65 5.14
C HIS A 104 -7.17 -0.51 4.57
N GLU A 105 -6.05 -0.19 3.92
CA GLU A 105 -5.18 -1.21 3.30
C GLU A 105 -4.05 -1.68 4.21
N ALA A 106 -3.72 -0.92 5.25
CA ALA A 106 -2.64 -1.23 6.17
C ALA A 106 -2.95 -0.76 7.60
N ILE A 107 -2.21 -1.27 8.57
CA ILE A 107 -2.20 -0.81 9.97
C ILE A 107 -0.76 -0.51 10.38
N LEU A 108 -0.54 0.68 10.94
CA LEU A 108 0.66 0.99 11.72
C LEU A 108 0.36 0.57 13.16
N GLY A 109 0.96 -0.53 13.59
CA GLY A 109 0.73 -1.11 14.90
C GLY A 109 1.61 -0.47 15.99
N ARG A 110 1.32 -0.84 17.23
CA ARG A 110 2.00 -0.34 18.42
C ARG A 110 3.51 -0.53 18.38
N MET A 111 4.00 -1.69 17.92
CA MET A 111 5.44 -1.95 17.90
C MET A 111 6.17 -1.07 16.88
N TRP A 112 5.53 -0.71 15.77
CA TRP A 112 6.11 0.22 14.80
C TRP A 112 6.22 1.63 15.40
N MET A 113 5.13 2.09 16.02
CA MET A 113 5.12 3.40 16.68
C MET A 113 6.14 3.49 17.82
N GLU A 114 6.25 2.44 18.63
CA GLU A 114 7.23 2.32 19.71
C GLU A 114 8.66 2.38 19.18
N ARG A 115 8.98 1.58 18.14
CA ARG A 115 10.32 1.56 17.54
C ARG A 115 10.74 2.91 16.96
N HIS A 116 9.80 3.66 16.43
CA HIS A 116 10.03 4.96 15.82
C HIS A 116 9.76 6.15 16.76
N GLU A 117 9.47 5.88 18.04
CA GLU A 117 9.18 6.88 19.08
C GLU A 117 8.08 7.88 18.66
N ILE A 118 7.03 7.35 18.03
CA ILE A 118 5.95 8.16 17.47
C ILE A 118 4.96 8.56 18.56
N LEU A 119 4.68 9.85 18.65
CA LEU A 119 3.55 10.37 19.42
C LEU A 119 2.34 10.58 18.50
N ILE A 120 1.15 10.24 18.98
CA ILE A 120 -0.11 10.34 18.24
C ILE A 120 -0.83 11.63 18.64
N ASP A 121 -0.90 12.60 17.74
CA ASP A 121 -1.67 13.83 17.93
C ASP A 121 -3.10 13.62 17.42
N VAL A 122 -3.98 13.12 18.30
CA VAL A 122 -5.38 12.81 17.97
C VAL A 122 -6.16 14.05 17.52
N ARG A 123 -5.87 15.21 18.11
CA ARG A 123 -6.57 16.48 17.81
C ARG A 123 -6.30 16.94 16.39
N HIS A 124 -5.04 16.87 15.95
CA HIS A 124 -4.64 17.30 14.61
C HIS A 124 -4.54 16.15 13.61
N ARG A 125 -4.76 14.90 14.06
CA ARG A 125 -4.73 13.68 13.25
C ARG A 125 -3.41 13.52 12.48
N ARG A 126 -2.30 13.67 13.18
CA ARG A 126 -0.94 13.50 12.63
C ARG A 126 -0.05 12.67 13.54
N LEU A 127 1.01 12.11 12.95
CA LEU A 127 2.10 11.55 13.73
C LEU A 127 3.07 12.67 14.09
N VAL A 128 3.57 12.62 15.31
CA VAL A 128 4.62 13.52 15.78
C VAL A 128 5.88 12.67 15.92
N TRP A 129 6.84 12.95 15.05
CA TRP A 129 8.14 12.31 15.03
C TRP A 129 9.08 12.98 16.04
N PRO A 130 10.10 12.26 16.55
CA PRO A 130 11.13 12.86 17.39
C PRO A 130 11.81 14.04 16.71
N PRO A 131 12.07 15.15 17.43
CA PRO A 131 12.58 16.40 16.84
C PRO A 131 14.01 16.29 16.31
N ASP A 132 14.81 15.38 16.88
CA ASP A 132 16.19 15.07 16.54
C ASP A 132 16.31 14.04 15.41
N ARG A 133 15.19 13.45 14.97
CA ARG A 133 15.17 12.52 13.86
C ARG A 133 15.58 13.23 12.56
N LYS A 134 16.72 12.83 12.02
CA LYS A 134 17.12 13.24 10.67
C LYS A 134 16.12 12.66 9.68
N ARG A 135 15.56 13.51 8.83
CA ARG A 135 14.79 13.03 7.68
C ARG A 135 15.74 12.33 6.74
N ASP A 136 15.28 11.22 6.19
CA ASP A 136 15.97 10.61 5.07
C ASP A 136 15.75 11.50 3.85
N ASP A 137 16.68 12.43 3.64
CA ASP A 137 16.74 13.30 2.45
C ASP A 137 17.12 12.52 1.18
N ALA A 138 17.03 11.18 1.21
CA ALA A 138 17.19 10.35 0.03
C ALA A 138 16.05 10.68 -0.94
N ILE A 139 16.28 11.68 -1.80
CA ILE A 139 15.47 11.99 -2.98
C ILE A 139 15.65 10.85 -3.99
N GLU A 140 15.27 9.63 -3.62
CA GLU A 140 14.89 8.68 -4.65
C GLU A 140 13.65 9.24 -5.32
N ARG A 141 13.75 9.51 -6.63
CA ARG A 141 12.60 9.91 -7.44
C ARG A 141 11.65 8.72 -7.53
N VAL A 142 10.81 8.56 -6.52
CA VAL A 142 9.76 7.54 -6.51
C VAL A 142 8.58 8.07 -7.32
N ILE A 143 8.24 7.37 -8.39
CA ILE A 143 7.03 7.62 -9.15
C ILE A 143 5.86 7.14 -8.31
N ALA A 144 5.16 8.09 -7.70
CA ALA A 144 3.98 7.83 -6.90
C ALA A 144 2.77 7.49 -7.80
N VAL A 145 2.24 6.29 -7.61
CA VAL A 145 1.06 5.76 -8.29
C VAL A 145 -0.07 5.58 -7.26
N PRO A 146 -1.30 6.08 -7.53
CA PRO A 146 -2.43 5.85 -6.63
C PRO A 146 -2.85 4.38 -6.56
N TYR A 147 -3.18 3.85 -5.39
CA TYR A 147 -3.65 2.46 -5.24
C TYR A 147 -4.87 2.12 -6.12
N GLY A 148 -5.76 3.08 -6.37
CA GLY A 148 -6.92 2.91 -7.25
C GLY A 148 -6.59 2.59 -8.72
N THR A 149 -5.34 2.80 -9.18
CA THR A 149 -4.92 2.39 -10.53
C THR A 149 -4.47 0.94 -10.61
N LEU A 150 -4.39 0.23 -9.48
CA LEU A 150 -4.09 -1.22 -9.46
C LEU A 150 -5.30 -2.07 -9.86
N PHE A 151 -6.47 -1.44 -9.99
CA PHE A 151 -7.69 -2.11 -10.41
C PHE A 151 -7.81 -2.05 -11.93
N PRO A 152 -8.21 -3.16 -12.59
CA PRO A 152 -8.50 -3.14 -14.01
C PRO A 152 -9.52 -2.03 -14.31
N ARG A 153 -9.17 -1.14 -15.23
CA ARG A 153 -10.13 -0.21 -15.81
C ARG A 153 -10.62 -0.80 -17.12
N PRO A 154 -11.93 -0.86 -17.38
CA PRO A 154 -12.42 -1.22 -18.70
C PRO A 154 -11.81 -0.25 -19.73
N PRO A 155 -11.35 -0.74 -20.89
CA PRO A 155 -10.84 0.12 -21.96
C PRO A 155 -11.90 1.15 -22.35
N ASN A 156 -11.49 2.37 -22.64
CA ASN A 156 -12.41 3.36 -23.18
C ASN A 156 -12.80 2.92 -24.61
N PRO A 157 -14.07 2.64 -24.91
CA PRO A 157 -14.49 2.13 -26.22
C PRO A 157 -14.07 3.05 -27.38
N LYS A 158 -14.03 4.37 -27.16
CA LYS A 158 -13.60 5.32 -28.19
C LYS A 158 -12.11 5.23 -28.51
N HIS A 159 -11.26 5.05 -27.48
CA HIS A 159 -9.82 4.89 -27.67
C HIS A 159 -9.50 3.55 -28.32
N GLN A 160 -10.27 2.51 -27.97
CA GLN A 160 -10.14 1.18 -28.55
C GLN A 160 -10.51 1.18 -30.04
N ALA A 161 -11.66 1.78 -30.40
CA ALA A 161 -12.07 1.91 -31.80
C ALA A 161 -11.09 2.75 -32.64
N ASP A 162 -10.46 3.77 -32.03
CA ASP A 162 -9.41 4.56 -32.69
C ASP A 162 -8.13 3.75 -32.94
N ALA A 163 -7.68 2.97 -31.95
CA ALA A 163 -6.54 2.07 -32.09
C ALA A 163 -6.79 1.03 -33.17
N GLU A 164 -7.95 0.35 -33.14
CA GLU A 164 -8.36 -0.62 -34.17
C GLU A 164 -8.48 -0.01 -35.57
N ARG A 165 -8.86 1.27 -35.67
CA ARG A 165 -8.85 1.99 -36.97
C ARG A 165 -7.42 2.21 -37.46
N ARG A 166 -6.49 2.56 -36.55
CA ARG A 166 -5.07 2.76 -36.89
C ARG A 166 -4.38 1.46 -37.28
N ASP A 167 -4.61 0.38 -36.54
CA ASP A 167 -4.03 -0.94 -36.84
C ASP A 167 -4.48 -1.41 -38.23
N ARG A 168 -5.79 -1.33 -38.54
CA ARG A 168 -6.31 -1.65 -39.88
C ARG A 168 -5.69 -0.81 -40.99
N ALA A 169 -5.41 0.47 -40.74
CA ALA A 169 -4.79 1.33 -41.74
C ALA A 169 -3.32 0.96 -41.99
N LEU A 170 -2.60 0.55 -40.93
CA LEU A 170 -1.22 0.08 -41.04
C LEU A 170 -1.14 -1.26 -41.78
N ASP A 171 -2.03 -2.21 -41.48
CA ASP A 171 -2.08 -3.52 -42.14
C ASP A 171 -2.33 -3.35 -43.65
N LEU A 172 -3.31 -2.53 -44.04
CA LEU A 172 -3.59 -2.19 -45.43
C LEU A 172 -2.39 -1.53 -46.14
N GLN A 173 -1.59 -0.77 -45.40
CA GLN A 173 -0.42 -0.11 -45.95
C GLN A 173 0.75 -1.08 -46.13
N ALA A 174 0.94 -2.02 -45.19
CA ALA A 174 1.92 -3.10 -45.29
C ALA A 174 1.62 -4.03 -46.48
N GLU A 175 0.36 -4.47 -46.63
CA GLU A 175 -0.07 -5.31 -47.76
C GLU A 175 0.17 -4.62 -49.12
N ARG A 176 -0.03 -3.29 -49.19
CA ARG A 176 0.24 -2.51 -50.41
C ARG A 176 1.73 -2.39 -50.74
N GLN A 177 2.60 -2.43 -49.72
CA GLN A 177 4.05 -2.38 -49.93
C GLN A 177 4.62 -3.75 -50.32
N GLU A 178 4.04 -4.85 -49.86
CA GLU A 178 4.45 -6.21 -50.25
C GLU A 178 3.99 -6.60 -51.66
N ALA A 179 2.96 -5.93 -52.19
CA ALA A 179 2.44 -6.16 -53.54
C ALA A 179 3.13 -5.35 -54.66
N GLN A 180 4.14 -4.53 -54.32
CA GLN A 180 4.97 -3.75 -55.26
C GLN A 180 6.35 -4.40 -55.41
#